data_AF-A0AAV1A4S2-F1
#
_entry.id   AF-A0AAV1A4S2-F1
#
_cell.length_a   1.000
_cell.length_b   1.000
_cell.length_c   1.000
_cell.angle_alpha   90.00
_cell.angle_beta   90.00
_cell.angle_gamma   90.00
#
_symmetry.space_group_name_H-M   'P 1'
#
loop_
_entity.id
_entity.type
_entity.pdbx_description
1 polymer ?
#
loop_
_entity_poly.entity_id
_entity_poly.type
_entity_poly.pdbx_seq_one_letter_code
_entity_poly.pdbx_strand_id
1 'polypeptide(L)'
;MGASTENSSKRSKNSTSGAYTASPNSETPSSYEFNSSSPMERPMGQKAAKRKGKAKENINATEPPSSVNSDTMTKRMNLMENLARLKEEENKLVKEKMESEARLKEEENKLIKEKMEFEAMQFIMSDTSKMNDSQREFHEKQCNNLKEKYGW
;
A
#
# COMPACT_ATOMS: atom_id res chain seq x y z
N MET A 1 39.75 23.54 -23.93
CA MET A 1 39.50 23.83 -22.50
C MET A 1 38.17 24.53 -22.38
N GLY A 2 37.27 24.04 -21.51
CA GLY A 2 36.11 24.74 -20.90
C GLY A 2 35.06 25.36 -21.83
N ALA A 3 33.76 25.33 -21.58
CA ALA A 3 33.00 24.92 -20.42
C ALA A 3 31.56 24.60 -20.84
N SER A 4 30.98 23.57 -20.25
CA SER A 4 29.53 23.37 -20.16
C SER A 4 28.97 24.31 -19.08
N THR A 5 27.90 25.02 -19.40
CA THR A 5 26.94 25.61 -18.43
C THR A 5 25.60 25.72 -19.17
N GLU A 6 24.63 24.85 -18.94
CA GLU A 6 23.68 24.79 -17.81
C GLU A 6 22.27 25.10 -18.33
N ASN A 7 21.42 24.08 -18.27
CA ASN A 7 20.06 24.09 -18.75
C ASN A 7 19.15 24.88 -17.78
N SER A 8 18.67 26.05 -18.21
CA SER A 8 17.60 26.77 -17.51
C SER A 8 16.25 26.39 -18.11
N SER A 9 15.61 25.34 -17.59
CA SER A 9 14.23 24.98 -17.95
C SER A 9 13.26 25.45 -16.87
N LYS A 10 12.47 26.47 -17.18
CA LYS A 10 11.50 27.12 -16.29
C LYS A 10 10.37 26.15 -15.94
N ARG A 11 10.06 26.09 -14.64
CA ARG A 11 8.96 25.34 -14.01
C ARG A 11 7.61 25.59 -14.72
N SER A 12 7.06 24.57 -15.36
CA SER A 12 5.66 24.53 -15.81
C SER A 12 4.75 24.13 -14.64
N LYS A 13 3.68 24.89 -14.39
CA LYS A 13 2.59 24.51 -13.47
C LYS A 13 1.43 23.99 -14.32
N ASN A 14 1.10 22.71 -14.20
CA ASN A 14 -0.17 22.17 -14.65
C ASN A 14 -1.01 21.76 -13.43
N SER A 15 -1.98 22.60 -13.07
CA SER A 15 -3.03 22.23 -12.11
C SER A 15 -4.35 22.21 -12.86
N THR A 16 -4.76 21.03 -13.29
CA THR A 16 -6.14 20.77 -13.68
C THR A 16 -6.88 20.33 -12.43
N SER A 17 -7.70 21.23 -11.88
CA SER A 17 -8.61 20.92 -10.77
C SER A 17 -9.77 20.07 -11.29
N GLY A 18 -9.93 18.87 -10.73
CA GLY A 18 -11.11 18.02 -10.93
C GLY A 18 -12.24 18.45 -10.00
N ALA A 19 -13.48 18.38 -10.50
CA ALA A 19 -14.70 18.72 -9.78
C ALA A 19 -14.95 17.74 -8.62
N TYR A 20 -15.10 18.27 -7.40
CA TYR A 20 -15.53 17.48 -6.24
C TYR A 20 -17.05 17.27 -6.30
N THR A 21 -17.50 16.02 -6.39
CA THR A 21 -18.89 15.68 -6.09
C THR A 21 -19.06 15.64 -4.58
N ALA A 22 -19.82 16.59 -4.03
CA ALA A 22 -20.17 16.62 -2.61
C ALA A 22 -21.27 15.60 -2.31
N SER A 23 -21.01 14.67 -1.38
CA SER A 23 -22.04 13.82 -0.77
C SER A 23 -22.51 14.48 0.53
N PRO A 24 -23.83 14.60 0.80
CA PRO A 24 -24.31 15.16 2.05
C PRO A 24 -24.13 14.13 3.16
N ASN A 25 -23.43 14.50 4.24
CA ASN A 25 -23.45 13.73 5.47
C ASN A 25 -24.82 13.91 6.14
N SER A 26 -25.45 12.80 6.50
CA SER A 26 -26.74 12.75 7.19
C SER A 26 -26.73 13.52 8.51
N GLU A 27 -27.85 14.18 8.78
CA GLU A 27 -28.17 14.99 9.95
C GLU A 27 -27.78 14.31 11.27
N THR A 28 -26.94 14.99 12.05
CA THR A 28 -26.72 14.66 13.47
C THR A 28 -27.88 15.25 14.27
N PRO A 29 -28.53 14.52 15.19
CA PRO A 29 -29.61 15.08 15.99
C PRO A 29 -29.03 16.15 16.92
N SER A 30 -29.36 17.41 16.64
CA SER A 30 -29.09 18.57 17.49
C SER A 30 -30.00 18.52 18.71
N SER A 31 -29.55 17.87 19.79
CA SER A 31 -30.17 18.05 21.11
C SER A 31 -29.13 18.10 22.22
N TYR A 32 -28.61 19.30 22.50
CA TYR A 32 -28.34 19.70 23.87
C TYR A 32 -28.27 21.23 23.94
N GLU A 33 -29.32 21.86 24.45
CA GLU A 33 -29.25 23.23 24.92
C GLU A 33 -28.25 23.28 26.08
N PHE A 34 -27.08 23.87 25.84
CA PHE A 34 -26.10 24.11 26.88
C PHE A 34 -26.61 25.25 27.79
N ASN A 35 -27.30 24.86 28.87
CA ASN A 35 -27.73 25.77 29.92
C ASN A 35 -26.50 26.39 30.62
N SER A 36 -26.15 27.62 30.23
CA SER A 36 -24.96 28.34 30.69
C SER A 36 -25.14 28.96 32.08
N SER A 37 -25.54 28.16 33.07
CA SER A 37 -25.69 28.60 34.47
C SER A 37 -24.98 27.67 35.45
N SER A 38 -23.66 27.62 35.35
CA SER A 38 -22.83 27.23 36.50
C SER A 38 -21.50 27.98 36.44
N PRO A 39 -21.15 28.81 37.45
CA PRO A 39 -19.86 29.47 37.47
C PRO A 39 -18.79 28.41 37.71
N MET A 40 -17.90 28.24 36.73
CA MET A 40 -16.79 27.30 36.81
C MET A 40 -15.83 27.79 37.90
N GLU A 41 -15.88 27.17 39.08
CA GLU A 41 -15.02 27.52 40.22
C GLU A 41 -13.56 27.29 39.85
N ARG A 42 -12.76 28.35 39.91
CA ARG A 42 -11.31 28.26 39.68
C ARG A 42 -10.63 27.75 40.96
N PRO A 43 -9.65 26.85 40.84
CA PRO A 43 -8.96 26.32 42.01
C PRO A 43 -8.24 27.45 42.77
N MET A 44 -8.39 27.43 44.10
CA MET A 44 -7.85 28.41 45.01
C MET A 44 -6.31 28.44 44.94
N GLY A 45 -5.74 29.59 44.58
CA GLY A 45 -4.29 29.76 44.41
C GLY A 45 -3.53 29.51 45.71
N GLN A 46 -2.42 28.76 45.63
CA GLN A 46 -1.55 28.53 46.79
C GLN A 46 -0.83 29.82 47.20
N LYS A 47 -0.85 30.14 48.50
CA LYS A 47 -0.10 31.27 49.05
C LYS A 47 1.40 30.95 49.05
N ALA A 48 2.21 31.89 48.57
CA ALA A 48 3.67 31.74 48.54
C ALA A 48 4.27 31.77 49.96
N ALA A 49 4.99 30.72 50.33
CA ALA A 49 5.79 30.67 51.54
C ALA A 49 7.13 31.40 51.34
N LYS A 50 7.48 32.35 52.22
CA LYS A 50 8.80 33.01 52.17
C LYS A 50 9.89 32.07 52.69
N ARG A 51 10.89 31.78 51.86
CA ARG A 51 12.10 31.03 52.26
C ARG A 51 12.95 31.86 53.24
N LYS A 52 13.29 31.29 54.40
CA LYS A 52 14.37 31.80 55.27
C LYS A 52 15.70 31.15 54.89
N GLY A 53 16.76 31.96 54.86
CA GLY A 53 18.14 31.56 55.14
C GLY A 53 18.92 30.88 54.00
N LYS A 54 20.06 31.47 53.64
CA LYS A 54 21.10 30.80 52.83
C LYS A 54 21.88 29.83 53.71
N ALA A 55 22.05 28.60 53.24
CA ALA A 55 23.11 27.67 53.66
C ALA A 55 23.76 27.09 52.39
N LYS A 56 25.10 27.01 52.40
CA LYS A 56 25.95 26.45 51.33
C LYS A 56 26.16 24.94 51.54
N GLU A 57 26.51 24.26 50.44
CA GLU A 57 26.93 22.85 50.28
C GLU A 57 25.79 21.80 50.29
N ASN A 58 25.72 20.79 49.41
CA ASN A 58 26.60 20.24 48.36
C ASN A 58 25.66 19.63 47.28
N ILE A 59 25.82 19.99 46.00
CA ILE A 59 25.01 19.46 44.88
C ILE A 59 25.83 18.39 44.15
N ASN A 60 25.90 17.20 44.70
CA ASN A 60 26.21 15.97 43.97
C ASN A 60 25.00 15.06 44.23
N ALA A 61 24.13 14.68 43.30
CA ALA A 61 24.26 14.54 41.86
C ALA A 61 23.02 15.12 41.16
N THR A 62 23.24 16.11 40.29
CA THR A 62 22.31 16.42 39.21
C THR A 62 22.91 15.77 37.98
N GLU A 63 22.31 14.68 37.48
CA GLU A 63 22.64 14.22 36.14
C GLU A 63 22.42 15.38 35.16
N PRO A 64 23.36 15.66 34.25
CA PRO A 64 23.29 16.84 33.41
C PRO A 64 22.05 16.77 32.50
N PRO A 65 21.32 17.88 32.28
CA PRO A 65 20.16 17.92 31.39
C PRO A 65 20.49 17.57 29.92
N SER A 66 21.78 17.44 29.56
CA SER A 66 22.20 16.93 28.25
C SER A 66 21.98 15.42 28.09
N SER A 67 22.08 14.64 29.18
CA SER A 67 21.99 13.17 29.18
C SER A 67 20.60 12.67 28.75
N VAL A 68 19.54 13.27 29.28
CA VAL A 68 18.15 12.91 28.95
C VAL A 68 17.79 13.26 27.49
N ASN A 69 18.36 14.34 26.95
CA ASN A 69 18.15 14.74 25.56
C ASN A 69 18.89 13.82 24.58
N SER A 70 20.09 13.35 24.92
CA SER A 70 20.80 12.36 24.09
C SER A 70 20.09 11.01 24.09
N ASP A 71 19.55 10.57 25.24
CA ASP A 71 18.84 9.30 25.34
C ASP A 71 17.51 9.29 24.58
N THR A 72 16.78 10.41 24.63
CA THR A 72 15.52 10.56 23.87
C THR A 72 15.76 10.63 22.36
N MET A 73 16.83 11.30 21.92
CA MET A 73 17.22 11.33 20.50
C MET A 73 17.67 9.95 20.02
N THR A 74 18.47 9.23 20.81
CA THR A 74 18.91 7.86 20.49
C THR A 74 17.72 6.91 20.35
N LYS A 75 16.73 6.99 21.26
CA LYS A 75 15.49 6.19 21.16
C LYS A 75 14.69 6.52 19.89
N ARG A 76 14.59 7.80 19.51
CA ARG A 76 13.91 8.22 18.28
C ARG A 76 14.62 7.73 17.01
N MET A 77 15.95 7.78 16.97
CA MET A 77 16.73 7.27 15.85
C MET A 77 16.54 5.76 15.69
N ASN A 78 16.64 4.99 16.79
CA ASN A 78 16.40 3.55 16.77
C ASN A 78 14.98 3.20 16.31
N LEU A 79 13.96 3.96 16.74
CA LEU A 79 12.59 3.74 16.26
C LEU A 79 12.47 3.98 14.75
N MET A 80 13.08 5.06 14.25
CA MET A 80 13.06 5.39 12.83
C MET A 80 13.80 4.35 11.99
N GLU A 81 14.95 3.86 12.46
CA GLU A 81 15.70 2.79 11.82
C GLU A 81 14.91 1.48 11.76
N ASN A 82 14.27 1.08 12.86
CA ASN A 82 13.42 -0.11 12.89
C ASN A 82 12.21 0.03 11.96
N LEU A 83 11.58 1.21 11.89
CA LEU A 83 10.50 1.48 10.94
C LEU A 83 10.96 1.39 9.48
N ALA A 84 12.15 1.92 9.17
CA ALA A 84 12.72 1.83 7.84
C ALA A 84 12.98 0.37 7.44
N ARG A 85 13.56 -0.43 8.35
CA ARG A 85 13.80 -1.86 8.12
C ARG A 85 12.52 -2.65 7.91
N LEU A 86 11.50 -2.43 8.74
CA LEU A 86 10.20 -3.10 8.61
C LEU A 86 9.54 -2.78 7.26
N LYS A 87 9.64 -1.53 6.80
CA LYS A 87 9.10 -1.12 5.51
C LYS A 87 9.86 -1.76 4.33
N GLU A 88 11.18 -1.89 4.44
CA GLU A 88 11.99 -2.57 3.43
C GLU A 88 11.64 -4.06 3.34
N GLU A 89 11.48 -4.72 4.50
CA GLU A 89 11.07 -6.12 4.58
C GLU A 89 9.67 -6.35 4.01
N GLU A 90 8.70 -5.48 4.33
CA GLU A 90 7.37 -5.52 3.74
C GLU A 90 7.43 -5.39 2.21
N ASN A 91 8.20 -4.42 1.69
CA ASN A 91 8.36 -4.25 0.24
C ASN A 91 8.99 -5.48 -0.42
N LYS A 92 9.95 -6.12 0.24
CA LYS A 92 10.57 -7.35 -0.25
C LYS A 92 9.57 -8.50 -0.32
N LEU A 93 8.77 -8.68 0.73
CA LEU A 93 7.72 -9.70 0.77
C LEU A 93 6.64 -9.46 -0.28
N VAL A 94 6.21 -8.21 -0.48
CA VAL A 94 5.25 -7.84 -1.53
C VAL A 94 5.79 -8.17 -2.92
N LYS A 95 7.06 -7.85 -3.18
CA LYS A 95 7.72 -8.17 -4.45
C LYS A 95 7.80 -9.67 -4.69
N GLU A 96 8.26 -10.44 -3.69
CA GLU A 96 8.35 -11.90 -3.78
C GLU A 96 6.97 -12.53 -4.02
N LYS A 97 5.94 -12.06 -3.31
CA LYS A 97 4.56 -12.52 -3.51
C LYS A 97 4.10 -12.26 -4.95
N MET A 98 4.30 -11.05 -5.47
CA MET A 98 3.91 -10.70 -6.85
C MET A 98 4.64 -11.56 -7.88
N GLU A 99 5.94 -11.82 -7.70
CA GLU A 99 6.72 -12.69 -8.59
C GLU A 99 6.26 -14.15 -8.53
N SER A 100 5.95 -14.66 -7.34
CA SER A 100 5.43 -16.02 -7.17
C SER A 100 4.05 -16.20 -7.82
N GLU A 101 3.17 -15.22 -7.66
CA GLU A 101 1.83 -15.21 -8.28
C GLU A 101 1.91 -15.13 -9.80
N ALA A 102 2.83 -14.32 -10.35
CA ALA A 102 3.07 -14.25 -11.78
C ALA A 102 3.54 -15.59 -12.35
N ARG A 103 4.46 -16.28 -11.65
CA ARG A 103 4.96 -17.62 -12.06
C ARG A 103 3.86 -18.67 -12.04
N LEU A 104 3.04 -18.70 -10.99
CA LEU A 104 1.92 -19.63 -10.89
C LEU A 104 0.91 -19.41 -12.02
N LYS A 105 0.61 -18.15 -12.34
CA LYS A 105 -0.30 -17.80 -13.44
C LYS A 105 0.26 -18.19 -14.81
N GLU A 106 1.57 -18.06 -15.01
CA GLU A 106 2.24 -18.52 -16.23
C GLU A 106 2.16 -20.03 -16.38
N GLU A 107 2.41 -20.78 -15.30
CA GLU A 107 2.29 -22.24 -15.26
C GLU A 107 0.86 -22.71 -15.51
N GLU A 108 -0.12 -22.07 -14.87
CA GLU A 108 -1.55 -22.34 -15.08
C GLU A 108 -1.94 -22.11 -16.54
N ASN A 109 -1.53 -20.98 -17.14
CA ASN A 109 -1.79 -20.68 -18.54
C ASN A 109 -1.15 -21.72 -19.48
N LYS A 110 0.06 -22.19 -19.15
CA LYS A 110 0.75 -23.24 -19.91
C LYS A 110 -0.02 -24.56 -19.85
N LEU A 111 -0.45 -24.98 -18.65
CA LEU A 111 -1.26 -26.19 -18.47
C LEU A 111 -2.61 -26.09 -19.17
N ILE A 112 -3.27 -24.94 -19.09
CA ILE A 112 -4.53 -24.68 -19.80
C ILE A 112 -4.31 -24.80 -21.31
N LYS A 113 -3.23 -24.23 -21.85
CA LYS A 113 -2.88 -24.33 -23.27
C LYS A 113 -2.65 -25.79 -23.69
N GLU A 114 -1.82 -26.53 -22.96
CA GLU A 114 -1.53 -27.94 -23.24
C GLU A 114 -2.79 -28.81 -23.16
N LYS A 115 -3.65 -28.57 -22.16
CA LYS A 115 -4.94 -29.26 -22.04
C LYS A 115 -5.85 -28.99 -23.25
N MET A 116 -5.93 -27.74 -23.70
CA MET A 116 -6.72 -27.39 -24.89
C MET A 116 -6.16 -28.02 -26.17
N GLU A 117 -4.84 -28.10 -26.32
CA GLU A 117 -4.19 -28.79 -27.45
C GLU A 117 -4.48 -30.30 -27.41
N PHE A 118 -4.38 -30.92 -26.24
CA PHE A 118 -4.71 -32.34 -26.07
C PHE A 118 -6.18 -32.65 -26.40
N GLU A 119 -7.10 -31.84 -25.91
CA GLU A 119 -8.54 -31.98 -26.19
C GLU A 119 -8.85 -31.79 -27.68
N ALA A 120 -8.20 -30.81 -28.33
CA ALA A 120 -8.32 -30.61 -29.78
C ALA A 120 -7.80 -31.84 -30.56
N MET A 121 -6.70 -32.43 -30.14
CA MET A 121 -6.15 -33.63 -30.78
C MET A 121 -7.10 -34.82 -30.61
N GLN A 122 -7.64 -35.01 -29.40
CA GLN A 122 -8.64 -36.04 -29.13
C GLN A 122 -9.88 -35.88 -30.00
N PHE A 123 -10.37 -34.64 -30.16
CA PHE A 123 -11.52 -34.35 -31.03
C PHE A 123 -11.23 -34.69 -32.50
N ILE A 124 -10.04 -34.35 -33.01
CA ILE A 124 -9.67 -34.68 -34.40
C ILE A 124 -9.58 -36.20 -34.61
N MET A 125 -9.09 -36.93 -33.60
CA MET A 125 -8.93 -38.39 -33.65
C MET A 125 -10.21 -39.16 -33.33
N SER A 126 -11.32 -38.50 -33.02
CA SER A 126 -12.55 -39.17 -32.61
C SER A 126 -13.13 -40.03 -33.74
N ASP A 127 -13.67 -41.20 -33.40
CA ASP A 127 -14.34 -42.06 -34.37
C ASP A 127 -15.62 -41.42 -34.91
N THR A 128 -15.69 -41.28 -36.23
CA THR A 128 -16.83 -40.71 -36.96
C THR A 128 -17.66 -41.79 -37.65
N SER A 129 -17.39 -43.08 -37.43
CA SER A 129 -18.10 -44.19 -38.07
C SER A 129 -19.62 -44.14 -37.87
N LYS A 130 -20.07 -43.64 -36.72
CA LYS A 130 -21.49 -43.51 -36.35
C LYS A 130 -22.13 -42.19 -36.78
N MET A 131 -21.36 -41.25 -37.33
CA MET A 131 -21.87 -39.93 -37.75
C MET A 131 -22.53 -40.01 -39.13
N ASN A 132 -23.66 -39.31 -39.28
CA ASN A 132 -24.26 -39.09 -40.60
C ASN A 132 -23.46 -38.05 -41.42
N ASP A 133 -23.81 -37.87 -42.69
CA ASP A 133 -23.01 -37.03 -43.61
C ASP A 133 -22.92 -35.57 -43.16
N SER A 134 -24.03 -34.97 -42.70
CA SER A 134 -24.03 -33.60 -42.20
C SER A 134 -23.18 -33.42 -40.94
N GLN A 135 -23.21 -34.41 -40.03
CA GLN A 135 -22.35 -34.41 -38.84
C GLN A 135 -20.88 -34.58 -39.19
N ARG A 136 -20.56 -35.40 -40.20
CA ARG A 136 -19.20 -35.63 -40.68
C ARG A 136 -18.63 -34.39 -41.34
N GLU A 137 -19.41 -33.70 -42.18
CA GLU A 137 -19.02 -32.43 -42.80
C GLU A 137 -18.76 -31.35 -41.72
N PHE A 138 -19.62 -31.28 -40.71
CA PHE A 138 -19.40 -30.38 -39.58
C PHE A 138 -18.12 -30.72 -38.81
N HIS A 139 -17.90 -32.00 -38.50
CA HIS A 139 -16.70 -32.47 -37.80
C HIS A 139 -15.43 -32.15 -38.59
N GLU A 140 -15.43 -32.38 -39.90
CA GLU A 140 -14.31 -32.06 -40.79
C GLU A 140 -13.99 -30.56 -40.78
N LYS A 141 -15.02 -29.71 -40.88
CA LYS A 141 -14.86 -28.25 -40.78
C LYS A 141 -14.24 -27.83 -39.45
N GLN A 142 -14.71 -28.40 -38.34
CA GLN A 142 -14.14 -28.11 -37.02
C GLN A 142 -12.69 -28.61 -36.90
N CYS A 143 -12.38 -29.79 -37.42
CA CYS A 143 -11.02 -30.31 -37.45
C CYS A 143 -10.07 -29.39 -38.21
N ASN A 144 -10.48 -28.89 -39.38
CA ASN A 144 -9.66 -27.97 -40.17
C ASN A 144 -9.38 -26.66 -39.42
N ASN A 145 -10.41 -26.09 -38.78
CA ASN A 145 -10.22 -24.90 -37.93
C ASN A 145 -9.24 -25.14 -36.78
N LEU A 146 -9.31 -26.32 -36.14
CA LEU A 146 -8.40 -26.68 -35.05
C LEU A 146 -6.96 -26.89 -35.54
N LYS A 147 -6.78 -27.54 -36.69
CA LYS A 147 -5.46 -27.70 -37.32
C LYS A 147 -4.83 -26.36 -37.66
N GLU A 148 -5.61 -25.44 -38.24
CA GLU A 148 -5.14 -24.07 -38.53
C GLU A 148 -4.78 -23.32 -37.24
N LYS A 149 -5.61 -23.41 -36.20
CA LYS A 149 -5.38 -22.73 -34.92
C LYS A 149 -4.09 -23.19 -34.23
N TYR A 150 -3.76 -24.48 -34.30
CA TYR A 150 -2.62 -25.09 -33.60
C TYR A 150 -1.42 -25.42 -34.51
N GLY A 151 -1.51 -25.18 -35.82
CA GLY A 151 -0.43 -25.38 -36.77
C GLY A 151 -0.12 -26.85 -37.09
N TRP A 152 -1.13 -27.69 -37.18
CA TRP A 152 -1.02 -29.11 -37.56
C TRP A 152 -1.24 -29.35 -39.06
#